data_AF-A0A832NL96-F1
#
_entry.id   AF-A0A832NL96-F1
#
_cell.length_a   1.000
_cell.length_b   1.000
_cell.length_c   1.000
_cell.angle_alpha   90.00
_cell.angle_beta   90.00
_cell.angle_gamma   90.00
#
_symmetry.space_group_name_H-M   'P 1'
#
loop_
_entity.id
_entity.type
_entity.pdbx_description
1 polymer ?
#
loop_
_entity_poly.entity_id
_entity_poly.type
_entity_poly.pdbx_seq_one_letter_code
_entity_poly.pdbx_strand_id
1 'polypeptide(L)'
;MKKLTLTVSLLACGITQAAVGGGHCEVIEKEAVIAAQQAWGEGIVAIGAADDPRAAANEHIATLYAYEQGPVLFKPTKAAVEQFRGSHEDALSYFVTGHIEEDSGFALAPYTKVRFENADIITSCDYALAMGNYYFTTTEGEEVKVEFSFGYILDEDDNLRINLHHSSLPYPG
;
A
#
# COMPACT_ATOMS: atom_id res chain seq x y z
N MET A 1 63.34 56.24 14.48
CA MET A 1 63.19 54.88 15.04
C MET A 1 61.89 54.30 14.46
N LYS A 2 62.03 53.28 13.59
CA LYS A 2 60.93 52.71 12.80
C LYS A 2 60.03 51.85 13.70
N LYS A 3 58.73 52.15 13.77
CA LYS A 3 57.75 51.28 14.45
C LYS A 3 57.44 50.10 13.54
N LEU A 4 57.74 48.91 14.03
CA LEU A 4 57.54 47.63 13.38
C LEU A 4 56.06 47.22 13.57
N THR A 5 55.29 47.16 12.48
CA THR A 5 53.90 46.67 12.52
C THR A 5 53.93 45.15 12.36
N LEU A 6 53.52 44.42 13.40
CA LEU A 6 53.40 42.97 13.39
C LEU A 6 51.99 42.60 12.90
N THR A 7 51.87 42.15 11.65
CA THR A 7 50.61 41.63 11.11
C THR A 7 50.51 40.15 11.45
N VAL A 8 49.64 39.79 12.40
CA VAL A 8 49.30 38.39 12.69
C VAL A 8 48.17 37.99 11.74
N SER A 9 48.50 37.21 10.70
CA SER A 9 47.49 36.53 9.89
C SER A 9 46.97 35.32 10.66
N LEU A 10 45.76 35.43 11.21
CA LEU A 10 45.00 34.25 11.64
C LEU A 10 44.54 33.50 10.38
N LEU A 11 45.12 32.34 10.16
CA LEU A 11 44.61 31.36 9.21
C LEU A 11 43.33 30.76 9.82
N ALA A 12 42.17 31.23 9.40
CA ALA A 12 40.90 30.63 9.77
C ALA A 12 40.79 29.25 9.11
N CYS A 13 41.00 28.19 9.90
CA CYS A 13 40.69 26.82 9.52
C CYS A 13 39.17 26.74 9.36
N GLY A 14 38.68 26.81 8.11
CA GLY A 14 37.28 26.60 7.79
C GLY A 14 36.89 25.16 8.11
N ILE A 15 36.24 24.96 9.25
CA ILE A 15 35.53 23.72 9.53
C ILE A 15 34.32 23.75 8.59
N THR A 16 34.42 23.08 7.44
CA THR A 16 33.26 22.74 6.64
C THR A 16 32.39 21.82 7.46
N GLN A 17 31.35 22.39 8.06
CA GLN A 17 30.30 21.62 8.71
C GLN A 17 29.53 20.92 7.58
N ALA A 18 29.84 19.64 7.36
CA ALA A 18 28.99 18.80 6.53
C ALA A 18 27.59 18.85 7.16
N ALA A 19 26.62 19.32 6.39
CA ALA A 19 25.23 19.22 6.77
C ALA A 19 24.93 17.73 6.92
N VAL A 20 24.80 17.28 8.17
CA VAL A 20 24.21 15.98 8.46
C VAL A 20 22.74 16.18 8.11
N GLY A 21 22.37 15.80 6.89
CA GLY A 21 20.97 15.69 6.48
C GLY A 21 20.34 14.59 7.31
N GLY A 22 19.93 14.93 8.54
CA GLY A 22 18.94 14.14 9.25
C GLY A 22 17.67 14.24 8.43
N GLY A 23 17.42 13.24 7.59
CA GLY A 23 16.25 13.18 6.74
C GLY A 23 15.02 13.39 7.60
N HIS A 24 14.34 14.51 7.39
CA HIS A 24 13.00 14.69 7.89
C HIS A 24 12.14 13.75 7.04
N CYS A 25 11.84 12.57 7.57
CA CYS A 25 10.86 11.71 6.93
C CYS A 25 9.50 12.13 7.48
N GLU A 26 8.63 12.59 6.59
CA GLU A 26 7.26 12.91 6.92
C GLU A 26 6.54 11.63 7.32
N VAL A 27 5.88 11.64 8.48
CA VAL A 27 5.16 10.46 8.97
C VAL A 27 3.88 10.32 8.16
N ILE A 28 3.65 9.13 7.60
CA ILE A 28 2.35 8.82 6.99
C ILE A 28 1.24 9.05 8.02
N GLU A 29 0.28 9.92 7.68
CA GLU A 29 -0.89 10.18 8.52
C GLU A 29 -1.89 9.01 8.46
N LYS A 30 -2.57 8.73 9.57
CA LYS A 30 -3.57 7.63 9.62
C LYS A 30 -4.70 7.85 8.62
N GLU A 31 -5.05 9.10 8.37
CA GLU A 31 -6.06 9.52 7.40
C GLU A 31 -5.67 9.14 5.97
N ALA A 32 -4.39 9.18 5.62
CA ALA A 32 -3.91 8.74 4.31
C ALA A 32 -4.09 7.22 4.13
N VAL A 33 -3.84 6.44 5.18
CA VAL A 33 -4.11 4.99 5.19
C VAL A 33 -5.60 4.71 5.03
N ILE A 34 -6.47 5.45 5.73
CA ILE A 34 -7.92 5.30 5.62
C ILE A 34 -8.40 5.67 4.21
N ALA A 35 -7.87 6.73 3.61
CA ALA A 35 -8.19 7.12 2.24
C ALA A 35 -7.74 6.05 1.23
N ALA A 36 -6.56 5.47 1.41
CA ALA A 36 -6.08 4.37 0.56
C ALA A 36 -6.96 3.12 0.68
N GLN A 37 -7.43 2.77 1.89
CA GLN A 37 -8.40 1.69 2.11
C GLN A 37 -9.74 1.96 1.43
N GLN A 38 -10.24 3.19 1.51
CA GLN A 38 -11.46 3.59 0.82
C GLN A 38 -11.29 3.48 -0.70
N ALA A 39 -10.21 4.03 -1.27
CA ALA A 39 -9.91 3.92 -2.69
C ALA A 39 -9.76 2.45 -3.13
N TRP A 40 -9.16 1.61 -2.29
CA TRP A 40 -9.08 0.17 -2.54
C TRP A 40 -10.48 -0.46 -2.64
N GLY A 41 -11.34 -0.20 -1.64
CA GLY A 41 -12.69 -0.73 -1.60
C GLY A 41 -13.57 -0.26 -2.77
N GLU A 42 -13.51 1.03 -3.11
CA GLU A 42 -14.20 1.60 -4.27
C GLU A 42 -13.70 1.00 -5.58
N GLY A 43 -12.39 0.76 -5.68
CA GLY A 43 -11.78 0.09 -6.84
C GLY A 43 -12.31 -1.32 -7.05
N ILE A 44 -12.51 -2.12 -5.99
CA ILE A 44 -13.12 -3.45 -6.12
C ILE A 44 -14.54 -3.38 -6.70
N VAL A 45 -15.36 -2.44 -6.21
CA VAL A 45 -16.72 -2.23 -6.73
C VAL A 45 -16.68 -1.77 -8.19
N ALA A 46 -15.76 -0.85 -8.52
CA ALA A 46 -15.60 -0.33 -9.87
C ALA A 46 -15.18 -1.43 -10.87
N ILE A 47 -14.26 -2.32 -10.49
CA ILE A 47 -13.85 -3.47 -11.32
C ILE A 47 -15.05 -4.35 -11.64
N GLY A 48 -15.87 -4.70 -10.64
CA GLY A 48 -17.04 -5.55 -10.84
C GLY A 48 -18.15 -4.92 -11.69
N ALA A 49 -18.17 -3.59 -11.79
CA ALA A 49 -19.14 -2.82 -12.58
C ALA A 49 -18.62 -2.37 -13.96
N ALA A 50 -17.34 -2.58 -14.27
CA ALA A 50 -16.72 -2.09 -15.48
C ALA A 50 -17.12 -2.91 -16.72
N ASP A 51 -17.22 -2.25 -17.88
CA ASP A 51 -17.35 -2.91 -19.18
C ASP A 51 -16.12 -3.76 -19.52
N ASP A 52 -14.93 -3.31 -19.09
CA ASP A 52 -13.67 -4.05 -19.15
C ASP A 52 -13.07 -4.18 -17.73
N PRO A 53 -13.47 -5.23 -16.97
CA PRO A 53 -12.96 -5.46 -15.63
C PRO A 53 -11.45 -5.67 -15.59
N ARG A 54 -10.86 -6.23 -16.65
CA ARG A 54 -9.42 -6.50 -16.68
C ARG A 54 -8.63 -5.21 -16.79
N ALA A 55 -9.04 -4.29 -17.65
CA ALA A 55 -8.41 -2.97 -17.73
C ALA A 55 -8.55 -2.21 -16.40
N ALA A 56 -9.75 -2.21 -15.80
CA ALA A 56 -10.00 -1.57 -14.51
C ALA A 56 -9.15 -2.18 -13.37
N ALA A 57 -9.02 -3.52 -13.33
CA ALA A 57 -8.19 -4.19 -12.34
C ALA A 57 -6.70 -3.90 -12.54
N ASN A 58 -6.26 -3.81 -13.80
CA ASN A 58 -4.88 -3.46 -14.09
C ASN A 58 -4.53 -2.05 -13.61
N GLU A 59 -5.41 -1.07 -13.84
CA GLU A 59 -5.27 0.30 -13.33
C GLU A 59 -5.31 0.35 -11.81
N HIS A 60 -6.23 -0.38 -11.19
CA HIS A 60 -6.34 -0.49 -9.73
C HIS A 60 -5.04 -1.03 -9.10
N ILE A 61 -4.47 -2.10 -9.66
CA ILE A 61 -3.21 -2.68 -9.16
C ILE A 61 -2.06 -1.71 -9.37
N ALA A 62 -1.91 -1.17 -10.58
CA ALA A 62 -0.84 -0.22 -10.92
C ALA A 62 -0.90 1.05 -10.05
N THR A 63 -2.09 1.47 -9.65
CA THR A 63 -2.29 2.64 -8.80
C THR A 63 -2.05 2.32 -7.33
N LEU A 64 -2.47 1.17 -6.81
CA LEU A 64 -2.47 0.96 -5.36
C LEU A 64 -1.37 0.05 -4.85
N TYR A 65 -0.68 -0.72 -5.69
CA TYR A 65 0.31 -1.71 -5.25
C TYR A 65 1.72 -1.33 -5.65
N ALA A 66 2.67 -1.71 -4.78
CA ALA A 66 4.06 -1.32 -4.89
C ALA A 66 4.90 -2.20 -5.84
N TYR A 67 4.29 -2.85 -6.83
CA TYR A 67 4.99 -3.82 -7.71
C TYR A 67 6.15 -3.20 -8.50
N GLU A 68 6.07 -1.90 -8.80
CA GLU A 68 7.15 -1.14 -9.47
C GLU A 68 8.25 -0.67 -8.49
N GLN A 69 7.93 -0.58 -7.20
CA GLN A 69 8.85 -0.10 -6.15
C GLN A 69 9.60 -1.24 -5.46
N GLY A 70 9.04 -2.45 -5.44
CA GLY A 70 9.69 -3.61 -4.82
C GLY A 70 8.76 -4.81 -4.60
N PRO A 71 9.18 -5.77 -3.75
CA PRO A 71 8.37 -6.95 -3.46
C PRO A 71 7.04 -6.58 -2.78
N VAL A 72 5.97 -7.22 -3.22
CA VAL A 72 4.65 -7.14 -2.60
C VAL A 72 4.31 -8.49 -1.97
N LEU A 73 4.01 -8.48 -0.67
CA LEU A 73 3.61 -9.66 0.08
C LEU A 73 2.09 -9.82 0.02
N PHE A 74 1.59 -10.49 -1.00
CA PHE A 74 0.15 -10.68 -1.19
C PHE A 74 -0.27 -12.14 -0.95
N LYS A 75 -1.05 -12.38 0.11
CA LYS A 75 -1.79 -13.62 0.36
C LYS A 75 -3.31 -13.37 0.34
N PRO A 76 -4.03 -13.68 -0.75
CA PRO A 76 -5.47 -13.45 -0.85
C PRO A 76 -6.33 -14.38 0.02
N THR A 77 -7.63 -14.11 0.08
CA THR A 77 -8.60 -14.87 0.88
C THR A 77 -8.92 -16.25 0.31
N LYS A 78 -9.05 -16.36 -1.01
CA LYS A 78 -9.60 -17.52 -1.73
C LYS A 78 -8.53 -18.26 -2.55
N ALA A 79 -7.38 -18.53 -1.93
CA ALA A 79 -6.30 -19.31 -2.53
C ALA A 79 -5.86 -20.43 -1.57
N ALA A 80 -5.94 -21.67 -2.02
CA ALA A 80 -5.69 -22.87 -1.23
C ALA A 80 -4.46 -23.65 -1.72
N VAL A 81 -4.16 -23.62 -3.02
CA VAL A 81 -3.06 -24.40 -3.62
C VAL A 81 -1.83 -23.52 -3.81
N GLU A 82 -1.95 -22.46 -4.60
CA GLU A 82 -0.94 -21.43 -4.82
C GLU A 82 -1.32 -20.22 -3.96
N GLN A 83 -0.74 -20.08 -2.78
CA GLN A 83 -1.29 -19.18 -1.77
C GLN A 83 -0.88 -17.70 -1.90
N PHE A 84 0.08 -17.37 -2.77
CA PHE A 84 0.70 -16.05 -2.83
C PHE A 84 0.61 -15.42 -4.23
N ARG A 85 0.52 -14.10 -4.31
CA ARG A 85 0.46 -13.30 -5.55
C ARG A 85 1.62 -12.30 -5.59
N GLY A 86 2.82 -12.82 -5.84
CA GLY A 86 4.07 -12.06 -5.70
C GLY A 86 4.36 -11.12 -6.87
N SER A 87 3.66 -11.28 -7.99
CA SER A 87 3.78 -10.42 -9.17
C SER A 87 2.48 -9.63 -9.45
N HIS A 88 2.60 -8.59 -10.28
CA HIS A 88 1.45 -7.85 -10.80
C HIS A 88 0.49 -8.76 -11.58
N GLU A 89 1.03 -9.67 -12.40
CA GLU A 89 0.21 -10.63 -13.17
C GLU A 89 -0.54 -11.60 -12.24
N ASP A 90 0.09 -12.04 -11.16
CA ASP A 90 -0.55 -12.90 -10.17
C ASP A 90 -1.71 -12.13 -9.50
N ALA A 91 -1.48 -10.89 -9.06
CA ALA A 91 -2.54 -10.07 -8.48
C ALA A 91 -3.71 -9.85 -9.45
N LEU A 92 -3.39 -9.61 -10.73
CA LEU A 92 -4.39 -9.48 -11.79
C LEU A 92 -5.17 -10.79 -11.98
N SER A 93 -4.49 -11.93 -11.93
CA SER A 93 -5.11 -13.26 -11.92
C SER A 93 -6.14 -13.37 -10.81
N TYR A 94 -5.77 -13.00 -9.58
CA TYR A 94 -6.65 -13.09 -8.43
C TYR A 94 -7.90 -12.20 -8.57
N PHE A 95 -7.73 -10.95 -9.01
CA PHE A 95 -8.86 -10.02 -9.10
C PHE A 95 -9.82 -10.35 -10.24
N VAL A 96 -9.33 -10.79 -11.40
CA VAL A 96 -10.14 -10.88 -12.63
C VAL A 96 -9.88 -12.14 -13.47
N THR A 97 -9.50 -13.25 -12.83
CA THR A 97 -9.07 -14.53 -13.44
C THR A 97 -7.78 -14.38 -14.25
N GLY A 98 -7.19 -15.47 -14.74
CA GLY A 98 -5.98 -15.38 -15.56
C GLY A 98 -5.21 -16.68 -15.63
N HIS A 99 -3.93 -16.62 -15.25
CA HIS A 99 -2.97 -17.70 -15.44
C HIS A 99 -2.88 -18.66 -14.24
N ILE A 100 -3.34 -18.26 -13.05
CA ILE A 100 -3.40 -19.15 -11.89
C ILE A 100 -4.76 -19.84 -11.87
N GLU A 101 -4.76 -21.17 -12.00
CA GLU A 101 -5.97 -21.97 -12.28
C GLU A 101 -7.07 -21.83 -11.22
N GLU A 102 -6.72 -21.65 -9.93
CA GLU A 102 -7.70 -21.52 -8.85
C GLU A 102 -8.34 -20.12 -8.75
N ASP A 103 -7.80 -19.13 -9.48
CA ASP A 103 -8.30 -17.76 -9.42
C ASP A 103 -9.57 -17.57 -10.25
N SER A 104 -10.70 -17.45 -9.54
CA SER A 104 -12.03 -17.27 -10.12
C SER A 104 -12.46 -15.80 -10.28
N GLY A 105 -11.54 -14.85 -10.03
CA GLY A 105 -11.80 -13.41 -10.18
C GLY A 105 -12.55 -12.83 -8.99
N PHE A 106 -11.83 -12.51 -7.92
CA PHE A 106 -12.42 -12.01 -6.67
C PHE A 106 -13.24 -10.73 -6.85
N ALA A 107 -12.76 -9.79 -7.68
CA ALA A 107 -13.42 -8.51 -7.93
C ALA A 107 -14.55 -8.61 -8.96
N LEU A 108 -14.74 -9.76 -9.61
CA LEU A 108 -15.88 -10.02 -10.49
C LEU A 108 -17.16 -10.41 -9.71
N ALA A 109 -17.03 -10.70 -8.41
CA ALA A 109 -18.18 -10.85 -7.55
C ALA A 109 -18.96 -9.52 -7.47
N PRO A 110 -20.30 -9.53 -7.47
CA PRO A 110 -21.11 -8.33 -7.59
C PRO A 110 -21.22 -7.58 -6.25
N TYR A 111 -20.10 -7.11 -5.73
CA TYR A 111 -20.08 -6.30 -4.53
C TYR A 111 -20.58 -4.89 -4.83
N THR A 112 -21.46 -4.37 -3.99
CA THR A 112 -22.02 -3.02 -4.12
C THR A 112 -21.30 -2.02 -3.24
N LYS A 113 -20.59 -2.49 -2.20
CA LYS A 113 -19.85 -1.67 -1.26
C LYS A 113 -18.75 -2.49 -0.59
N VAL A 114 -17.62 -1.85 -0.32
CA VAL A 114 -16.59 -2.35 0.59
C VAL A 114 -16.37 -1.32 1.69
N ARG A 115 -16.35 -1.75 2.95
CA ARG A 115 -16.04 -0.87 4.08
C ARG A 115 -15.01 -1.51 5.00
N PHE A 116 -14.13 -0.68 5.56
CA PHE A 116 -13.08 -1.10 6.47
C PHE A 116 -13.45 -0.74 7.92
N GLU A 117 -13.05 -1.61 8.83
CA GLU A 117 -13.03 -1.41 10.29
C GLU A 117 -11.62 -1.76 10.77
N ASN A 118 -10.79 -0.74 10.99
CA ASN A 118 -9.45 -0.92 11.52
C ASN A 118 -9.50 -1.32 12.99
N ALA A 119 -8.79 -2.39 13.36
CA ALA A 119 -8.46 -2.67 14.75
C ALA A 119 -7.41 -1.69 15.26
N ASP A 120 -6.38 -1.41 14.46
CA ASP A 120 -5.46 -0.28 14.64
C ASP A 120 -4.69 0.03 13.35
N ILE A 121 -4.02 1.18 13.34
CA ILE A 121 -3.08 1.63 12.32
C ILE A 121 -1.80 2.08 13.02
N ILE A 122 -0.66 1.50 12.62
CA ILE A 122 0.68 1.88 13.08
C ILE A 122 1.33 2.66 11.94
N THR A 123 1.79 3.88 12.22
CA THR A 123 2.50 4.71 11.25
C THR A 123 3.91 5.02 11.73
N SER A 124 4.84 5.13 10.80
CA SER A 124 6.24 5.46 11.06
C SER A 124 6.85 6.01 9.78
N CYS A 125 7.33 7.26 9.76
CA CYS A 125 8.07 7.80 8.62
C CYS A 125 7.43 7.39 7.27
N ASP A 126 8.12 6.58 6.48
CA ASP A 126 7.77 6.08 5.15
C ASP A 126 7.02 4.73 5.13
N TYR A 127 6.57 4.24 6.29
CA TYR A 127 5.86 2.96 6.41
C TYR A 127 4.59 3.05 7.28
N ALA A 128 3.56 2.32 6.87
CA ALA A 128 2.37 2.13 7.69
C ALA A 128 1.89 0.67 7.66
N LEU A 129 1.28 0.24 8.76
CA LEU A 129 0.58 -1.04 8.90
C LEU A 129 -0.85 -0.77 9.34
N ALA A 130 -1.80 -1.49 8.76
CA ALA A 130 -3.18 -1.50 9.19
C ALA A 130 -3.68 -2.93 9.30
N MET A 131 -4.45 -3.23 10.34
CA MET A 131 -5.06 -4.53 10.53
C MET A 131 -6.49 -4.36 11.01
N GLY A 132 -7.38 -5.26 10.61
CA GLY A 132 -8.77 -5.21 11.04
C GLY A 132 -9.68 -6.10 10.22
N ASN A 133 -10.94 -5.69 10.12
CA ASN A 133 -11.94 -6.35 9.30
C ASN A 133 -12.43 -5.44 8.18
N TYR A 134 -12.83 -6.05 7.09
CA TYR A 134 -13.45 -5.37 5.97
C TYR A 134 -14.60 -6.21 5.46
N TYR A 135 -15.62 -5.51 5.01
CA TYR A 135 -16.95 -6.05 4.80
C TYR A 135 -17.34 -5.76 3.36
N PHE A 136 -17.68 -6.82 2.64
CA PHE A 136 -18.09 -6.77 1.25
C PHE A 136 -19.59 -6.96 1.18
N THR A 137 -20.32 -5.91 0.78
CA THR A 137 -21.78 -5.96 0.64
C THR A 137 -22.14 -6.56 -0.71
N THR A 138 -22.93 -7.64 -0.72
CA THR A 138 -23.42 -8.27 -1.96
C THR A 138 -24.59 -7.50 -2.58
N THR A 139 -25.07 -7.95 -3.75
CA THR A 139 -26.29 -7.41 -4.38
C THR A 139 -27.56 -7.63 -3.56
N GLU A 140 -27.55 -8.61 -2.67
CA GLU A 140 -28.66 -8.94 -1.76
C GLU A 140 -28.62 -8.10 -0.48
N GLY A 141 -27.58 -7.28 -0.30
CA GLY A 141 -27.38 -6.44 0.88
C GLY A 141 -26.74 -7.16 2.07
N GLU A 142 -26.24 -8.39 1.88
CA GLU A 142 -25.52 -9.14 2.91
C GLU A 142 -24.04 -8.73 2.97
N GLU A 143 -23.45 -8.74 4.16
CA GLU A 143 -22.03 -8.43 4.33
C GLU A 143 -21.18 -9.68 4.57
N VAL A 144 -20.21 -9.91 3.70
CA VAL A 144 -19.17 -10.93 3.91
C VAL A 144 -18.02 -10.29 4.69
N LYS A 145 -17.80 -10.77 5.92
CA LYS A 145 -16.71 -10.31 6.79
C LYS A 145 -15.41 -11.04 6.47
N VAL A 146 -14.35 -10.27 6.27
CA VAL A 146 -12.99 -10.76 5.99
C VAL A 146 -12.01 -10.06 6.93
N GLU A 147 -10.90 -10.71 7.26
CA GLU A 147 -9.78 -10.16 8.05
C GLU A 147 -8.70 -9.66 7.10
N PHE A 148 -8.08 -8.52 7.40
CA PHE A 148 -6.95 -8.01 6.62
C PHE A 148 -5.75 -7.65 7.48
N SER A 149 -4.57 -7.71 6.87
CA SER A 149 -3.39 -6.96 7.29
C SER A 149 -2.78 -6.30 6.05
N PHE A 150 -2.77 -4.98 6.02
CA PHE A 150 -2.19 -4.18 4.94
C PHE A 150 -0.92 -3.50 5.44
N GLY A 151 0.09 -3.43 4.58
CA GLY A 151 1.27 -2.61 4.78
C GLY A 151 1.48 -1.69 3.59
N TYR A 152 2.02 -0.52 3.87
CA TYR A 152 2.14 0.57 2.92
C TYR A 152 3.53 1.20 2.96
N ILE A 153 4.01 1.59 1.79
CA ILE A 153 5.20 2.43 1.59
C ILE A 153 4.83 3.65 0.76
N LEU A 154 5.70 4.66 0.76
CA LEU A 154 5.63 5.75 -0.21
C LEU A 154 6.40 5.41 -1.49
N ASP A 155 5.88 5.81 -2.64
CA ASP A 155 6.67 5.86 -3.88
C ASP A 155 7.45 7.18 -4.01
N GLU A 156 8.18 7.35 -5.11
CA GLU A 156 9.02 8.54 -5.35
C GLU A 156 8.22 9.86 -5.46
N ASP A 157 6.91 9.77 -5.68
CA ASP A 157 5.97 10.89 -5.79
C ASP A 157 5.13 11.06 -4.50
N ASP A 158 5.57 10.46 -3.38
CA ASP A 158 4.90 10.47 -2.07
C ASP A 158 3.48 9.87 -2.09
N ASN A 159 3.16 9.00 -3.04
CA ASN A 159 1.90 8.26 -3.04
C ASN A 159 2.01 7.00 -2.18
N LEU A 160 0.96 6.74 -1.40
CA LEU A 160 0.88 5.55 -0.56
C LEU A 160 0.57 4.29 -1.42
N ARG A 161 1.46 3.30 -1.40
CA ARG A 161 1.37 2.04 -2.15
C ARG A 161 1.37 0.83 -1.21
N ILE A 162 0.55 -0.16 -1.50
CA ILE A 162 0.43 -1.41 -0.75
C ILE A 162 1.63 -2.31 -1.08
N ASN A 163 2.42 -2.66 -0.07
CA ASN A 163 3.49 -3.66 -0.19
C ASN A 163 3.25 -4.93 0.66
N LEU A 164 2.18 -4.96 1.44
CA LEU A 164 1.68 -6.14 2.14
C LEU A 164 0.16 -6.16 2.05
N HIS A 165 -0.40 -7.29 1.62
CA HIS A 165 -1.83 -7.57 1.62
C HIS A 165 -2.03 -9.02 2.07
N HIS A 166 -2.40 -9.20 3.33
CA HIS A 166 -2.90 -10.48 3.83
C HIS A 166 -4.41 -10.40 3.97
N SER A 167 -5.11 -11.42 3.48
CA SER A 167 -6.54 -11.58 3.66
C SER A 167 -6.95 -13.01 4.05
N SER A 168 -7.90 -13.15 4.98
CA SER A 168 -8.44 -14.43 5.44
C SER A 168 -9.93 -14.34 5.79
N LEU A 169 -10.64 -15.45 5.59
CA LEU A 169 -11.93 -15.63 6.26
C LEU A 169 -11.66 -15.90 7.75
N PRO A 170 -12.50 -15.37 8.65
CA PRO A 170 -12.43 -15.73 10.06
C PRO A 170 -12.48 -17.24 10.27
N TYR A 171 -11.77 -17.75 11.27
CA TYR A 171 -11.80 -19.16 11.62
C TYR A 171 -13.26 -19.63 11.85
N PRO A 172 -13.72 -20.70 11.17
CA PRO A 172 -15.14 -21.06 11.14
C PRO A 172 -15.69 -21.68 12.43
N GLY A 173 -14.84 -22.01 13.42
CA GLY A 173 -15.25 -22.70 14.66
C GLY A 173 -15.14 -24.21 14.56
#